data_AF-A0A1I7Z6R7-F1
#
_entry.id   AF-A0A1I7Z6R7-F1
#
_cell.length_a   1.000
_cell.length_b   1.000
_cell.length_c   1.000
_cell.angle_alpha   90.00
_cell.angle_beta   90.00
_cell.angle_gamma   90.00
#
_symmetry.space_group_name_H-M   'P 1'
#
loop_
_entity.id
_entity.type
_entity.pdbx_description
1 polymer ?
#
loop_
_entity_poly.entity_id
_entity_poly.type
_entity_poly.pdbx_seq_one_letter_code
_entity_poly.pdbx_strand_id
1 'polypeptide(L)' 'DLSTYHTKEGMNPDFIFYSVASTKLDRSVLQVKEAGLRLVRRLELPDISEANATFGPWPHAYTPSDHVPLLVDFAFV' A
#
# COMPACT_ATOMS: atom_id res chain seq x y z
N ASP A 1 -9.76 -0.47 -3.63
CA ASP A 1 -8.95 0.59 -2.99
C ASP A 1 -7.46 0.43 -3.27
N LEU A 2 -6.91 1.33 -4.08
CA LEU A 2 -5.47 1.58 -4.13
C LEU A 2 -5.16 2.56 -3.00
N SER A 3 -4.45 2.13 -1.95
CA SER A 3 -3.87 3.08 -1.00
C SER A 3 -2.61 3.59 -1.67
N THR A 4 -2.72 4.72 -2.35
CA THR A 4 -1.57 5.36 -3.02
C THR A 4 -1.50 6.81 -2.63
N TYR A 5 -0.45 7.13 -1.88
CA TYR A 5 -0.07 8.50 -1.57
C TYR A 5 0.85 9.04 -2.67
N HIS A 6 0.61 10.26 -3.16
CA HIS A 6 1.40 10.89 -4.23
C HIS A 6 1.75 12.35 -3.87
N THR A 7 3.02 12.73 -3.99
CA THR A 7 3.43 14.14 -4.12
C THR A 7 4.45 14.34 -5.24
N LYS A 8 4.66 15.59 -5.64
CA LYS A 8 5.59 15.97 -6.73
C LYS A 8 7.06 15.61 -6.45
N GLU A 9 7.41 15.39 -5.18
CA GLU A 9 8.77 15.08 -4.70
C GLU A 9 8.87 13.65 -4.16
N GLY A 10 7.80 13.14 -3.52
CA GLY A 10 7.66 11.74 -3.13
C GLY A 10 6.84 10.96 -4.16
N MET A 11 7.51 10.41 -5.17
CA MET A 11 6.93 9.29 -5.92
C MET A 11 6.91 8.10 -4.96
N ASN A 12 5.77 7.43 -4.78
CA ASN A 12 5.68 6.15 -4.05
C ASN A 12 5.82 5.02 -5.07
N PRO A 13 7.02 4.46 -5.32
CA PRO A 13 7.19 3.36 -6.26
C PRO A 13 7.00 1.98 -5.61
N ASP A 14 6.69 1.90 -4.32
CA ASP A 14 6.65 0.62 -3.62
C ASP A 14 5.29 -0.06 -3.81
N PHE A 15 5.31 -1.33 -4.23
CA PHE A 15 4.12 -2.13 -4.45
C PHE A 15 4.32 -3.56 -3.97
N ILE A 16 3.26 -4.15 -3.39
CA ILE A 16 3.15 -5.60 -3.20
C ILE A 16 2.15 -6.14 -4.21
N PHE A 17 2.63 -6.94 -5.16
CA PHE A 17 1.79 -7.69 -6.10
C PHE A 17 1.52 -9.10 -5.57
N TYR A 18 0.31 -9.61 -5.83
CA TYR A 18 -0.07 -10.97 -5.44
C TYR A 18 -0.97 -11.63 -6.50
N SER A 19 -1.01 -12.96 -6.48
CA SER A 19 -1.76 -13.76 -7.45
C SER A 19 -3.25 -13.69 -7.20
N VAL A 20 -4.02 -13.48 -8.28
CA VAL A 20 -5.48 -13.50 -8.31
C VAL A 20 -5.93 -14.29 -9.54
N ALA A 21 -7.13 -14.87 -9.51
CA ALA A 21 -7.69 -15.64 -10.63
C ALA A 21 -8.03 -14.75 -11.83
N SER A 22 -8.65 -13.60 -11.56
CA SER A 22 -9.08 -12.64 -12.59
C SER A 22 -9.42 -11.30 -11.97
N THR A 23 -9.22 -10.23 -12.73
CA THR A 23 -9.68 -8.88 -12.39
C THR A 23 -10.62 -8.37 -13.47
N LYS A 24 -11.65 -7.61 -13.08
CA LYS A 24 -12.59 -6.97 -14.00
C LYS A 24 -12.90 -5.56 -13.51
N LEU A 25 -12.69 -4.57 -14.37
CA LEU A 25 -13.10 -3.20 -14.10
C LEU A 25 -14.52 -2.99 -14.62
N ASP A 26 -15.46 -2.65 -13.74
CA ASP A 26 -16.84 -2.33 -14.11
C ASP A 26 -17.27 -1.03 -13.42
N ARG A 27 -17.66 -0.01 -14.20
CA ARG A 27 -18.10 1.31 -13.70
C ARG A 27 -17.18 1.88 -12.61
N SER A 28 -15.87 1.83 -12.83
CA SER A 28 -14.82 2.28 -11.90
C SER A 28 -14.66 1.44 -10.62
N VAL A 29 -15.35 0.31 -10.50
CA VAL A 29 -15.16 -0.67 -9.43
C VAL A 29 -14.30 -1.81 -9.94
N LEU A 30 -13.17 -2.06 -9.29
CA LEU A 30 -12.31 -3.20 -9.58
C LEU A 30 -12.84 -4.43 -8.85
N GLN A 31 -13.41 -5.37 -9.59
CA GLN A 31 -13.76 -6.68 -9.10
C GLN A 31 -12.56 -7.59 -9.18
N VAL A 32 -12.17 -8.18 -8.06
CA VAL A 32 -11.05 -9.12 -7.96
C VAL A 32 -11.59 -10.48 -7.56
N LYS A 33 -11.30 -11.49 -8.38
CA LYS A 33 -11.54 -12.89 -8.02
C LYS A 33 -10.21 -13.48 -7.56
N GLU A 34 -10.13 -13.79 -6.29
CA GLU A 34 -8.93 -14.35 -5.66
C GLU A 34 -8.74 -15.84 -6.01
N ALA A 35 -7.49 -16.31 -6.03
CA ALA A 35 -7.15 -17.74 -6.16
C ALA A 35 -5.80 -18.01 -5.50
N GLY A 36 -5.74 -19.04 -4.66
CA GLY A 36 -4.55 -19.41 -3.89
C GLY A 36 -4.25 -18.46 -2.73
N LEU A 37 -4.33 -17.14 -2.94
CA LEU A 37 -4.15 -16.12 -1.91
C LEU A 37 -5.36 -15.19 -1.86
N ARG A 38 -5.79 -14.86 -0.63
CA ARG A 38 -6.76 -13.82 -0.32
C ARG A 38 -6.12 -12.72 0.49
N LEU A 39 -6.33 -11.48 0.07
CA LEU A 39 -5.95 -10.29 0.82
C LEU A 39 -6.88 -10.15 2.03
N VAL A 40 -6.35 -10.37 3.24
CA VAL A 40 -7.12 -10.26 4.48
C VAL A 40 -7.17 -8.81 4.95
N ARG A 41 -6.00 -8.17 5.01
CA ARG A 41 -5.83 -6.78 5.43
C ARG A 41 -4.48 -6.26 4.98
N ARG A 42 -4.35 -4.94 4.95
CA ARG A 42 -3.09 -4.22 4.78
C ARG A 42 -3.01 -3.09 5.79
N LEU A 43 -1.80 -2.68 6.12
CA LEU A 43 -1.60 -1.41 6.82
C LEU A 43 -1.74 -0.28 5.81
N GLU A 44 -2.60 0.70 6.11
CA GLU A 44 -2.74 1.88 5.26
C GLU A 44 -1.52 2.78 5.40
N LEU A 45 -1.13 3.40 4.28
CA LEU A 45 -0.05 4.38 4.28
C LEU A 45 -0.57 5.70 4.85
N PRO A 46 0.20 6.38 5.70
CA PRO A 46 -0.17 7.71 6.20
C PRO A 46 -0.22 8.71 5.05
N ASP A 47 -1.06 9.72 5.16
CA ASP A 47 -1.02 10.85 4.24
C ASP A 47 0.18 11.79 4.53
N ILE A 48 0.41 12.82 3.70
CA ILE A 48 1.55 13.74 3.89
C ILE A 48 1.50 14.44 5.24
N SER A 49 0.31 14.79 5.68
CA SER A 49 0.11 15.61 6.87
C SER A 49 0.40 14.77 8.10
N GLU A 50 -0.06 13.51 8.11
CA GLU A 50 0.22 12.52 9.14
C GLU A 50 1.69 12.14 9.16
N ALA A 51 2.30 11.93 7.99
CA ALA A 51 3.71 11.60 7.85
C ALA A 51 4.61 12.71 8.42
N ASN A 52 4.36 13.97 7.99
CA ASN A 52 5.12 15.12 8.44
C ASN A 52 4.90 15.45 9.92
N ALA A 53 3.67 15.34 10.42
CA ALA A 53 3.34 15.67 11.81
C ALA A 53 3.90 14.66 12.81
N THR A 54 3.93 13.38 12.45
CA THR A 54 4.22 12.31 13.40
C THR A 54 5.68 11.86 13.36
N PHE A 55 6.33 11.94 12.20
CA PHE A 55 7.60 11.28 11.99
C PHE A 55 8.74 12.21 11.57
N GLY A 56 8.47 13.48 11.25
CA GLY A 56 9.49 14.40 10.74
C GLY A 56 10.07 13.93 9.40
N PRO A 57 11.15 14.57 8.89
CA PRO A 57 11.77 14.13 7.65
C PRO A 57 12.40 12.74 7.83
N TRP A 58 12.17 11.86 6.87
CA TRP A 58 12.82 10.55 6.80
C TRP A 58 14.10 10.62 5.96
N PRO A 59 15.15 9.85 6.31
CA PRO A 59 15.26 8.99 7.48
C PRO A 59 15.55 9.77 8.78
N HIS A 60 15.26 9.16 9.93
CA HIS A 60 15.59 9.70 11.26
C HIS A 60 15.93 8.57 12.26
N ALA A 61 16.28 8.93 13.51
CA ALA A 61 16.77 7.97 14.52
C ALA A 61 15.82 6.79 14.83
N TYR A 62 14.51 6.92 14.54
CA TYR A 62 13.51 5.86 14.74
C TYR A 62 13.06 5.19 13.44
N THR A 63 13.23 5.86 12.30
CA THR A 63 12.92 5.33 10.97
C THR A 63 14.17 5.42 10.11
N PRO A 64 14.99 4.36 10.06
CA PRO A 64 16.30 4.41 9.40
C PRO A 64 16.23 4.38 7.87
N SER A 65 15.04 4.21 7.31
CA SER A 65 14.73 4.16 5.88
C SER A 65 14.10 5.48 5.43
N ASP A 66 14.36 5.89 4.20
CA ASP A 66 13.65 6.94 3.49
C ASP A 66 12.33 6.45 2.85
N HIS A 67 12.07 5.14 2.89
CA HIS A 67 10.84 4.49 2.39
C HIS A 67 9.91 4.00 3.51
N VAL A 68 8.59 4.00 3.24
CA VAL A 68 7.55 3.45 4.13
C VAL A 68 7.39 1.95 3.90
N PRO A 69 7.47 1.11 4.95
CA PRO A 69 7.26 -0.33 4.78
C PRO A 69 5.82 -0.64 4.39
N LEU A 70 5.66 -1.46 3.35
CA LEU A 70 4.37 -2.04 2.99
C LEU A 70 4.11 -3.30 3.81
N LEU A 71 2.95 -3.38 4.45
CA LEU A 71 2.56 -4.53 5.27
C LEU A 71 1.19 -5.07 4.84
N VAL A 72 1.15 -6.37 4.58
CA VAL A 72 -0.03 -7.07 4.07
C VAL A 72 -0.13 -8.45 4.72
N ASP A 73 -1.35 -8.83 5.09
CA ASP A 73 -1.67 -10.19 5.53
C ASP A 73 -2.47 -10.93 4.45
N PHE A 74 -1.97 -12.09 4.06
CA PHE A 74 -2.65 -13.02 3.15
C PHE A 74 -3.11 -14.27 3.88
N ALA A 75 -4.22 -14.86 3.40
CA ALA A 75 -4.65 -16.21 3.76
C ALA A 75 -4.68 -17.09 2.50
N PHE A 76 -4.46 -18.39 2.67
CA PHE A 76 -4.65 -19.34 1.57
C PHE A 76 -6.15 -19.57 1.31
N VAL A 77 -6.51 -19.79 0.04
CA VAL A 77 -7.89 -20.02 -0.43
C VAL A 77 -7.99 -21.36 -1.14
#